data_AF-B6W703-F1
#
_entry.id   AF-B6W703-F1
#
_cell.length_a   1.000
_cell.length_b   1.000
_cell.length_c   1.000
_cell.angle_alpha   90.00
_cell.angle_beta   90.00
_cell.angle_gamma   90.00
#
_symmetry.space_group_name_H-M   'P 1'
#
loop_
_entity.id
_entity.type
_entity.pdbx_description
1 polymer ?
#
loop_
_entity_poly.entity_id
_entity_poly.type
_entity_poly.pdbx_seq_one_letter_code
_entity_poly.pdbx_strand_id
1 'polypeptide(L)' 'MVQLQIWILKKALDEKGIEVDKKKIDKADIDSLGSYEVTIKLYQQISAKLKVNVEAE' A
#
# COMPACT_ATOMS: atom_id res chain seq x y z
N MET A 1 0.52 -15.05 3.07
CA MET A 1 1.42 -14.09 2.40
C MET A 1 0.77 -12.72 2.19
N VAL A 2 -0.52 -12.63 1.82
CA VAL A 2 -1.18 -11.35 1.49
C VAL A 2 -1.28 -10.30 2.62
N GLN A 3 -1.29 -10.71 3.88
CA GLN A 3 -1.38 -9.77 5.02
C GLN A 3 -0.05 -9.01 5.27
N LEU A 4 1.10 -9.58 4.91
CA LEU A 4 2.42 -8.99 5.20
C LEU A 4 2.69 -7.74 4.34
N GLN A 5 2.34 -7.79 3.05
CA GLN A 5 2.45 -6.66 2.13
C GLN A 5 1.57 -5.47 2.54
N ILE A 6 0.36 -5.72 3.05
CA ILE A 6 -0.53 -4.69 3.58
C ILE A 6 0.09 -4.01 4.82
N TRP A 7 0.81 -4.75 5.66
CA TRP A 7 1.52 -4.20 6.80
C TRP A 7 2.70 -3.33 6.41
N ILE A 8 3.51 -3.75 5.43
CA ILE A 8 4.65 -2.98 4.90
C ILE A 8 4.15 -1.66 4.31
N LEU A 9 3.10 -1.73 3.49
CA LEU A 9 2.45 -0.54 2.94
C LEU A 9 1.92 0.36 4.02
N LYS A 10 1.14 -0.16 4.97
CA LYS A 10 0.62 0.65 6.07
C LYS A 10 1.77 1.37 6.77
N LYS A 11 2.84 0.68 7.14
CA LYS A 11 3.98 1.28 7.83
C LYS A 11 4.64 2.40 7.02
N ALA A 12 4.91 2.17 5.73
CA ALA A 12 5.49 3.18 4.85
C ALA A 12 4.58 4.40 4.63
N LEU A 13 3.26 4.18 4.56
CA LEU A 13 2.27 5.27 4.47
C LEU A 13 2.16 6.04 5.79
N ASP A 14 2.17 5.34 6.93
CA ASP A 14 2.14 5.90 8.30
C ASP A 14 3.37 6.80 8.54
N GLU A 15 4.56 6.37 8.11
CA GLU A 15 5.79 7.18 8.15
C GLU A 15 5.70 8.45 7.28
N LYS A 16 4.90 8.42 6.21
CA LYS A 16 4.60 9.60 5.39
C LYS A 16 3.43 10.43 5.92
N GLY A 17 2.82 10.05 7.04
CA GLY A 17 1.66 10.72 7.65
C GLY A 17 0.33 10.42 6.95
N ILE A 18 0.27 9.36 6.14
CA ILE A 18 -0.94 8.94 5.42
C ILE A 18 -1.59 7.79 6.18
N GLU A 19 -2.62 8.08 6.96
CA GLU A 19 -3.34 7.08 7.75
C GLU A 19 -4.28 6.23 6.86
N VAL A 20 -3.88 4.99 6.58
CA VAL A 20 -4.66 4.03 5.77
C VAL A 20 -4.95 2.75 6.53
N ASP A 21 -6.23 2.40 6.61
CA ASP A 21 -6.69 1.12 7.15
C ASP A 21 -6.40 -0.05 6.20
N LYS A 22 -6.02 -1.19 6.79
CA LYS A 22 -5.78 -2.45 6.06
C LYS A 22 -6.99 -2.94 5.25
N LYS A 23 -8.20 -2.54 5.65
CA LYS A 23 -9.47 -2.86 4.96
C LYS A 23 -9.72 -1.99 3.72
N LYS A 24 -9.03 -0.86 3.61
CA LYS A 24 -9.16 0.11 2.51
C LYS A 24 -8.18 -0.16 1.37
N ILE A 25 -7.16 -0.99 1.61
CA ILE A 25 -6.18 -1.39 0.59
C ILE A 25 -6.78 -2.54 -0.22
N ASP A 26 -7.11 -2.27 -1.48
CA ASP A 26 -7.87 -3.22 -2.32
C ASP A 26 -6.94 -4.24 -3.00
N LYS A 27 -5.75 -3.81 -3.38
CA LYS A 27 -4.76 -4.65 -4.05
C LYS A 27 -3.35 -4.22 -3.67
N ALA A 28 -2.68 -5.07 -2.91
CA ALA A 28 -1.25 -5.03 -2.69
C ALA A 28 -0.73 -6.33 -3.31
N ASP A 29 0.07 -6.22 -4.36
CA ASP A 29 0.74 -7.34 -5.00
C ASP A 29 2.21 -6.94 -5.11
N ILE A 30 2.92 -7.11 -4.00
CA ILE A 30 4.33 -6.76 -3.85
C ILE A 30 5.09 -8.07 -3.74
N ASP A 31 5.59 -8.54 -4.88
CA ASP A 31 6.19 -9.87 -5.00
C ASP A 31 7.74 -9.85 -4.85
N SER A 32 8.38 -8.70 -5.03
CA SER A 32 9.85 -8.56 -5.07
C SER A 32 10.32 -7.12 -4.86
N LEU A 33 11.61 -6.87 -5.05
CA LEU A 33 12.19 -5.53 -5.13
C LEU A 33 11.79 -4.89 -6.46
N GLY A 34 11.24 -3.68 -6.41
CA GLY A 34 10.73 -3.01 -7.60
C GLY A 34 9.63 -1.99 -7.33
N SER A 35 9.10 -1.42 -8.41
CA SER A 35 7.99 -0.46 -8.35
C SER A 35 6.64 -1.17 -8.49
N TYR A 36 5.76 -0.95 -7.52
CA TYR A 36 4.42 -1.53 -7.46
C TYR A 36 3.35 -0.44 -7.43
N GLU A 37 2.21 -0.70 -8.07
CA GLU A 37 1.04 0.17 -7.99
C GLU A 37 0.01 -0.42 -7.03
N VAL A 38 -0.31 0.34 -5.99
CA VAL A 38 -1.27 -0.04 -4.95
C VAL A 38 -2.48 0.87 -5.04
N THR A 39 -3.67 0.26 -5.09
CA THR A 39 -4.93 1.02 -5.10
C THR A 39 -5.55 1.01 -3.72
N ILE A 40 -5.81 2.20 -3.19
CA ILE A 40 -6.37 2.43 -1.87
C ILE A 40 -7.73 3.10 -2.02
N LYS A 41 -8.79 2.46 -1.52
CA LYS A 41 -10.15 3.00 -1.51
C LYS A 41 -10.36 3.79 -0.22
N LEU A 42 -10.20 5.11 -0.30
CA LEU A 42 -10.35 6.01 0.86
C LEU A 42 -11.81 6.13 1.30
N TYR A 43 -12.72 6.27 0.33
CA TYR A 43 -14.15 6.53 0.54
C TYR A 43 -15.02 5.93 -0.57
N GLN A 44 -16.35 5.96 -0.42
CA GLN A 44 -17.26 5.52 -1.49
C GLN A 44 -16.97 6.32 -2.77
N GLN A 45 -16.62 5.59 -3.85
CA GLN A 45 -16.16 6.11 -5.14
C GLN A 45 -14.82 6.90 -5.15
N ILE A 46 -14.12 7.06 -4.02
CA ILE A 46 -12.81 7.72 -3.97
C ILE A 46 -11.71 6.66 -3.85
N SER A 47 -10.91 6.52 -4.92
CA SER A 47 -9.78 5.61 -4.99
C SER A 47 -8.50 6.39 -5.28
N ALA A 48 -7.44 6.15 -4.52
CA ALA A 48 -6.10 6.67 -4.74
C ALA A 48 -5.20 5.56 -5.28
N LYS A 49 -4.40 5.90 -6.30
CA LYS A 49 -3.33 5.03 -6.78
C LYS A 49 -2.02 5.52 -6.22
N LEU A 50 -1.32 4.65 -5.50
CA LEU A 50 0.00 4.91 -4.96
C LEU A 50 1.03 4.08 -5.71
N LYS A 51 2.10 4.73 -6.18
CA LYS A 51 3.28 4.03 -6.68
C LYS A 51 4.25 3.87 -5.54
N VAL A 52 4.53 2.62 -5.18
CA VAL A 52 5.40 2.24 -4.07
C VAL A 52 6.63 1.57 -4.65
N ASN A 53 7.80 2.16 -4.40
CA ASN A 53 9.08 1.57 -4.76
C ASN A 53 9.61 0.80 -3.55
N VAL A 54 9.83 -0.50 -3.73
CA VAL A 54 10.44 -1.36 -2.73
C VAL A 54 11.91 -1.51 -3.11
N GLU A 55 12.76 -0.79 -2.38
CA GLU A 55 14.21 -0.89 -2.45
C GLU A 55 14.71 -1.79 -1.32
N ALA A 56 15.75 -2.59 -1.61
CA ALA A 56 16.40 -3.40 -0.58
C ALA A 56 17.29 -2.49 0.24
N GLU A 57 17.09 -2.49 1.56
CA GLU A 57 18.08 -2.00 2.51
C GLU A 57 19.22 -3.00 2.67
#